data_AF-A0A968WWV2-F1
#
_entry.id   AF-A0A968WWV2-F1
#
_cell.length_a   1.000
_cell.length_b   1.000
_cell.length_c   1.000
_cell.angle_alpha   90.00
_cell.angle_beta   90.00
_cell.angle_gamma   90.00
#
_symmetry.space_group_name_H-M   'P 1'
#
loop_
_entity.id
_entity.type
_entity.pdbx_description
1 polymer ?
#
loop_
_entity_poly.entity_id
_entity_poly.type
_entity_poly.pdbx_seq_one_letter_code
_entity_poly.pdbx_strand_id
1 'polypeptide(L)'
;MPDNKITFRCPVCGINLNVPASLAGVTGPCPSCKATIQAPLLAPSPAEKIIPKKVSELKQEAKPESPKGHSVILPAHREIVDQAAAATPSLPEEPLPKAVQWSPLFLILSVAAFILAAVILALIISNKLPTQDTPPPKTTITTPSTSAKPVQEPEKKEVLQLSPPSLPPGPAKIAENPLPIPRVKTPPVQPMTARDVLNQFLTAKSLEERSRILETQTPASELAESCLAGSFPPATRIEIESKESRALEQIVETYYAVDFPEIQSPF
;
A
#
# COMPACT_ATOMS: atom_id res chain seq x y z
N MET A 1 19.51 5.90 -16.07
CA MET A 1 19.88 6.99 -15.14
C MET A 1 20.58 6.35 -13.96
N PRO A 2 21.71 6.88 -13.46
CA PRO A 2 22.36 6.30 -12.29
C PRO A 2 21.46 6.49 -11.06
N ASP A 3 21.17 5.39 -10.35
CA ASP A 3 20.36 5.44 -9.14
C ASP A 3 21.16 6.07 -7.99
N ASN A 4 20.85 7.31 -7.64
CA ASN A 4 21.46 7.99 -6.49
C ASN A 4 20.94 7.32 -5.20
N LYS A 5 21.72 6.38 -4.65
CA LYS A 5 21.44 5.69 -3.39
C LYS A 5 22.34 6.26 -2.29
N ILE A 6 21.75 6.53 -1.12
CA ILE A 6 22.47 6.87 0.10
C ILE A 6 22.66 5.63 0.96
N THR A 7 23.86 5.47 1.51
CA THR A 7 24.19 4.34 2.38
C THR A 7 24.51 4.86 3.77
N PHE A 8 23.86 4.30 4.80
CA PHE A 8 24.09 4.71 6.19
C PHE A 8 23.86 3.54 7.16
N ARG A 9 24.29 3.68 8.41
CA ARG A 9 24.14 2.64 9.43
C ARG A 9 23.00 2.95 10.39
N CYS A 10 22.24 1.93 10.78
CA CYS A 10 21.29 2.06 11.88
C CYS A 10 22.05 2.37 13.19
N PRO A 11 21.68 3.42 13.95
CA PRO A 11 22.35 3.78 15.19
C PRO A 11 22.13 2.77 16.33
N VAL A 12 21.11 1.91 16.23
CA VAL A 12 20.77 0.93 17.27
C VAL A 12 21.46 -0.41 17.05
N CYS A 13 21.33 -1.00 15.86
CA CYS A 13 21.88 -2.34 15.57
C CYS A 13 23.09 -2.36 14.62
N GLY A 14 23.46 -1.22 14.02
CA GLY A 14 24.66 -1.12 13.17
C GLY A 14 24.53 -1.67 11.75
N ILE A 15 23.36 -2.18 11.32
CA ILE A 15 23.18 -2.68 9.95
C ILE A 15 23.32 -1.54 8.92
N ASN A 16 23.96 -1.84 7.78
CA ASN A 16 24.03 -0.90 6.65
C ASN A 16 22.69 -0.92 5.88
N LEU A 17 22.15 0.26 5.63
CA LEU A 17 20.91 0.49 4.90
C LEU A 17 21.20 1.30 3.64
N ASN A 18 20.58 0.90 2.54
CA ASN A 18 20.65 1.59 1.26
C ASN A 18 19.28 2.16 0.95
N VAL A 19 19.17 3.48 0.86
CA VAL A 19 17.91 4.17 0.64
C VAL A 19 18.05 5.08 -0.59
N PRO A 20 17.02 5.21 -1.45
CA PRO A 20 17.03 6.20 -2.53
C PRO A 20 17.24 7.62 -2.01
N ALA A 21 17.95 8.46 -2.75
CA ALA A 21 18.15 9.87 -2.38
C ALA A 21 16.85 10.67 -2.24
N SER A 22 15.77 10.23 -2.91
CA SER A 22 14.42 10.81 -2.78
C SER A 22 13.78 10.61 -1.40
N LEU A 23 14.30 9.68 -0.59
CA LEU A 23 13.84 9.42 0.78
C LEU A 23 14.84 9.94 1.83
N ALA A 24 15.78 10.81 1.45
CA ALA A 24 16.65 11.49 2.41
C ALA A 24 15.79 12.32 3.39
N GLY A 25 16.10 12.25 4.69
CA GLY A 25 15.33 12.92 5.75
C GLY A 25 14.04 12.23 6.19
N VAL A 26 13.58 11.19 5.48
CA VAL A 26 12.38 10.42 5.84
C VAL A 26 12.67 9.50 7.03
N THR A 27 11.70 9.39 7.93
CA THR A 27 11.74 8.55 9.13
C THR A 27 11.00 7.23 8.89
N GLY A 28 11.57 6.10 9.30
CA GLY A 28 10.95 4.78 9.17
C GLY A 28 11.55 3.72 10.09
N PRO A 29 10.92 2.54 10.22
CA PRO A 29 11.41 1.46 11.08
C PRO A 29 12.61 0.72 10.45
N CYS A 30 13.63 0.42 11.24
CA CYS A 30 14.76 -0.40 10.82
C CYS A 30 14.34 -1.86 10.56
N PRO A 31 14.70 -2.48 9.42
CA PRO A 31 14.28 -3.84 9.09
C PRO A 31 14.84 -4.93 10.03
N SER A 32 15.94 -4.67 10.75
CA SER A 32 16.51 -5.65 11.69
C SER A 32 16.02 -5.49 13.12
N CYS A 33 16.02 -4.27 13.66
CA CYS A 33 15.73 -4.04 15.08
C CYS A 33 14.40 -3.32 15.33
N LYS A 34 13.67 -2.93 14.28
CA LYS A 34 12.41 -2.17 14.34
C LYS A 34 12.51 -0.79 15.00
N ALA A 35 13.70 -0.34 15.38
CA ALA A 35 13.89 1.03 15.89
C ALA A 35 13.57 2.06 14.81
N THR A 36 12.93 3.14 15.19
CA THR A 36 12.66 4.29 14.33
C THR A 36 13.97 5.00 14.00
N ILE A 37 14.28 5.11 12.71
CA ILE A 37 15.51 5.73 12.18
C ILE A 37 15.15 6.79 11.15
N GLN A 38 15.98 7.83 11.05
CA GLN A 38 15.85 8.87 10.04
C GLN A 38 16.98 8.73 9.02
N ALA A 39 16.64 8.76 7.73
CA ALA A 39 17.63 8.79 6.68
C ALA A 39 18.40 10.14 6.72
N PRO A 40 19.75 10.15 6.61
CA PRO A 40 20.50 11.39 6.61
C PRO A 40 20.06 12.33 5.49
N LEU A 41 19.90 13.63 5.79
CA LEU A 41 19.73 14.62 4.73
C LEU A 41 21.04 14.73 3.98
N LEU A 42 20.98 14.57 2.65
CA LEU A 42 22.10 14.91 1.79
C LEU A 42 22.35 16.41 1.92
N ALA A 43 23.54 16.79 2.39
CA ALA A 43 23.98 18.17 2.27
C ALA A 43 23.83 18.57 0.80
N PRO A 44 23.23 19.74 0.50
CA PRO A 44 23.13 20.20 -0.87
C PRO A 44 24.55 20.23 -1.44
N SER A 45 24.80 19.41 -2.47
CA SER A 45 26.10 19.35 -3.12
C SER A 45 26.53 20.77 -3.49
N PRO A 46 27.66 21.29 -3.00
CA PRO A 46 28.04 22.71 -3.14
C PRO A 46 28.43 23.13 -4.57
N ALA A 47 27.99 22.41 -5.61
CA ALA A 47 28.35 22.70 -6.98
C ALA A 47 27.27 22.29 -7.99
N GLU A 48 26.20 23.07 -8.06
CA GLU A 48 25.83 23.63 -9.36
C GLU A 48 25.51 25.10 -9.14
N LYS A 49 26.56 25.92 -9.23
CA LYS A 49 26.46 27.38 -9.37
C LYS A 49 25.68 27.60 -10.66
N ILE A 50 24.36 27.64 -10.56
CA ILE A 50 23.46 27.95 -11.66
C ILE A 50 23.90 29.32 -12.17
N ILE A 51 24.66 29.33 -13.26
CA ILE A 51 24.89 30.53 -14.04
C ILE A 51 23.48 30.96 -14.47
N PRO A 52 22.99 32.15 -14.07
CA PRO A 52 21.68 32.61 -14.50
C PRO A 52 21.71 32.71 -16.03
N LYS A 53 21.12 31.71 -16.68
CA LYS A 53 20.93 31.70 -18.12
C LYS A 53 19.86 32.76 -18.40
N LYS A 54 20.35 33.96 -18.69
CA LYS A 54 19.65 35.10 -19.25
C LYS A 54 18.48 34.63 -20.12
N VAL A 55 17.29 34.68 -19.55
CA VAL A 55 16.03 34.50 -20.28
C VAL A 55 15.94 35.72 -21.18
N SER A 56 16.33 35.53 -22.43
CA SER A 56 16.00 36.47 -23.50
C SER A 56 14.48 36.45 -23.68
N GLU A 57 13.84 37.39 -22.98
CA GLU A 57 12.91 38.35 -23.55
C GLU A 57 12.54 38.08 -25.02
N LEU A 58 11.43 37.35 -25.22
CA LEU A 58 10.65 37.43 -26.45
C LEU A 58 9.31 38.08 -26.11
N LYS A 59 9.35 39.42 -26.12
CA LYS A 59 8.43 40.33 -26.79
C LYS A 59 6.94 39.91 -26.91
N GLN A 60 6.15 40.78 -26.27
CA GLN A 60 4.69 40.96 -26.26
C GLN A 60 3.96 40.98 -27.62
N GLU A 61 2.62 40.97 -27.47
CA GLU A 61 1.56 41.64 -28.27
C GLU A 61 0.71 40.66 -29.12
N ALA A 62 -0.62 40.53 -28.97
CA ALA A 62 -1.63 41.57 -28.80
C ALA A 62 -2.93 41.16 -28.07
N LYS A 63 -3.59 42.22 -27.59
CA LYS A 63 -4.91 42.48 -26.94
C LYS A 63 -6.05 42.63 -28.01
N PRO A 64 -7.37 42.91 -27.74
CA PRO A 64 -8.32 42.71 -26.61
C PRO A 64 -9.65 41.98 -26.99
N GLU A 65 -10.50 41.60 -26.02
CA GLU A 65 -11.91 42.07 -25.95
C GLU A 65 -12.63 41.69 -24.63
N SER A 66 -13.49 42.59 -24.18
CA SER A 66 -14.26 42.63 -22.92
C SER A 66 -15.74 42.29 -23.20
N PRO A 67 -16.55 41.89 -22.19
CA PRO A 67 -17.54 42.86 -21.71
C PRO A 67 -17.83 42.83 -20.19
N LYS A 68 -18.00 44.05 -19.64
CA LYS A 68 -18.96 44.55 -18.61
C LYS A 68 -19.61 43.48 -17.69
N GLY A 69 -19.60 43.56 -16.36
CA GLY A 69 -19.40 44.64 -15.40
C GLY A 69 -20.33 44.37 -14.20
N HIS A 70 -19.92 44.71 -12.98
CA HIS A 70 -20.75 45.30 -11.91
C HIS A 70 -19.81 45.66 -10.74
N SER A 71 -19.83 46.94 -10.41
CA SER A 71 -19.00 47.60 -9.41
C SER A 71 -19.75 47.62 -8.08
N VAL A 72 -19.10 47.20 -7.00
CA VAL A 72 -19.50 47.55 -5.63
C VAL A 72 -18.28 48.16 -4.93
N ILE A 73 -18.59 49.24 -4.22
CA ILE A 73 -17.77 50.35 -3.75
C ILE A 73 -17.28 50.09 -2.30
N LEU A 74 -15.97 50.32 -2.03
CA LEU A 74 -15.26 50.88 -0.83
C LEU A 74 -15.64 50.42 0.62
N PRO A 75 -14.88 50.74 1.70
CA PRO A 75 -13.57 51.44 1.82
C PRO A 75 -12.49 50.68 2.64
N ALA A 76 -11.20 50.81 2.31
CA ALA A 76 -10.23 51.81 2.78
C ALA A 76 -10.07 51.92 4.32
N HIS A 77 -9.02 51.27 4.86
CA HIS A 77 -8.37 51.68 6.11
C HIS A 77 -6.84 51.57 5.96
N ARG A 78 -6.16 52.71 6.12
CA ARG A 78 -4.70 52.91 6.23
C ARG A 78 -4.13 52.07 7.39
N GLU A 79 -3.01 51.38 7.22
CA GLU A 79 -1.62 51.87 7.33
C GLU A 79 -1.34 52.60 8.67
N ILE A 80 -0.44 52.06 9.50
CA ILE A 80 0.63 52.73 10.27
C ILE A 80 1.26 51.72 11.28
N VAL A 81 2.60 51.75 11.35
CA VAL A 81 3.55 51.27 12.39
C VAL A 81 4.34 49.97 12.11
N ASP A 82 5.59 50.20 11.68
CA ASP A 82 6.77 49.35 11.84
C ASP A 82 7.07 48.94 13.29
N GLN A 83 7.87 47.88 13.46
CA GLN A 83 8.90 47.74 14.51
C GLN A 83 8.54 46.98 15.82
N ALA A 84 8.87 45.68 15.85
CA ALA A 84 9.49 44.94 16.96
C ALA A 84 9.63 43.45 16.54
N ALA A 85 10.83 42.95 16.25
CA ALA A 85 11.75 42.35 17.23
C ALA A 85 11.09 41.27 18.13
N ALA A 86 11.48 40.02 17.87
CA ALA A 86 11.46 38.88 18.80
C ALA A 86 10.09 38.42 19.35
N ALA A 87 9.40 37.56 18.59
CA ALA A 87 8.59 36.49 19.18
C ALA A 87 8.43 35.36 18.16
N THR A 88 9.23 34.31 18.32
CA THR A 88 8.97 33.01 17.71
C THR A 88 7.59 32.54 18.21
N PRO A 89 6.58 32.33 17.35
CA PRO A 89 5.35 31.69 17.78
C PRO A 89 5.68 30.24 18.11
N SER A 90 5.72 29.93 19.41
CA SER A 90 5.83 28.58 19.94
C SER A 90 4.66 27.76 19.40
N LEU A 91 5.00 26.81 18.52
CA LEU A 91 4.12 25.75 18.05
C LEU A 91 3.44 25.08 19.27
N PRO A 92 2.13 24.84 19.25
CA PRO A 92 1.44 24.11 20.31
C PRO A 92 2.10 22.74 20.49
N GLU A 93 2.75 22.51 21.63
CA GLU A 93 3.19 21.19 22.05
C GLU A 93 1.95 20.31 22.19
N GLU A 94 1.77 19.39 21.24
CA GLU A 94 0.75 18.35 21.32
C GLU A 94 1.09 17.49 22.53
N PRO A 95 0.19 17.37 23.53
CA PRO A 95 0.48 16.63 24.75
C PRO A 95 0.71 15.16 24.39
N LEU A 96 1.96 14.72 24.57
CA LEU A 96 2.37 13.33 24.41
C LEU A 96 1.33 12.40 25.07
N PRO A 97 0.83 11.37 24.37
CA PRO A 97 -0.13 10.44 24.93
C PRO A 97 0.51 9.78 26.15
N LYS A 98 -0.04 10.08 27.34
CA LYS A 98 0.41 9.49 28.59
C LYS A 98 0.28 7.98 28.44
N ALA A 99 1.43 7.29 28.51
CA ALA A 99 1.48 5.84 28.49
C ALA A 99 0.46 5.31 29.50
N VAL A 100 -0.56 4.61 28.98
CA VAL A 100 -1.61 4.03 29.80
C VAL A 100 -0.92 3.04 30.72
N GLN A 101 -0.85 3.38 32.00
CA GLN A 101 -0.21 2.56 33.02
C GLN A 101 -1.23 1.50 33.43
N TRP A 102 -1.26 0.37 32.69
CA TRP A 102 -2.16 -0.73 33.00
C TRP A 102 -1.85 -1.23 34.41
N SER A 103 -2.80 -1.04 35.32
CA SER A 103 -2.68 -1.49 36.69
C SER A 103 -2.37 -3.00 36.71
N PRO A 104 -1.39 -3.47 37.50
CA PRO A 104 -1.07 -4.90 37.58
C PRO A 104 -2.28 -5.76 37.97
N LEU A 105 -3.28 -5.14 38.62
CA LEU A 105 -4.53 -5.77 39.01
C LEU A 105 -5.38 -6.21 37.79
N PHE A 106 -5.35 -5.44 36.70
CA PHE A 106 -6.04 -5.79 35.45
C PHE A 106 -5.45 -7.05 34.79
N LEU A 107 -4.12 -7.19 34.84
CA LEU A 107 -3.43 -8.35 34.28
C LEU A 107 -3.74 -9.62 35.09
N ILE A 108 -3.79 -9.51 36.42
CA ILE A 108 -4.19 -10.63 37.30
C ILE A 108 -5.64 -11.04 37.03
N LEU A 109 -6.56 -10.08 36.91
CA LEU A 109 -7.97 -10.35 36.60
C LEU A 109 -8.14 -11.01 35.22
N SER A 110 -7.39 -10.59 34.20
CA SER A 110 -7.51 -11.17 32.86
C SER A 110 -7.00 -12.62 32.83
N VAL A 111 -5.89 -12.91 33.52
CA VAL A 111 -5.34 -14.28 33.63
C VAL A 111 -6.30 -15.18 34.41
N ALA A 112 -6.86 -14.70 35.52
CA ALA A 112 -7.83 -15.47 36.31
C ALA A 112 -9.10 -15.79 35.49
N ALA A 113 -9.62 -14.83 34.73
CA ALA A 113 -10.77 -15.04 33.86
C ALA A 113 -10.48 -16.06 32.76
N PHE A 114 -9.27 -16.05 32.18
CA PHE A 114 -8.87 -17.00 31.15
C PHE A 114 -8.76 -18.43 31.68
N ILE A 115 -8.18 -18.60 32.87
CA ILE A 115 -8.10 -19.91 33.55
C ILE A 115 -9.51 -20.44 33.85
N LEU A 116 -10.40 -19.59 34.36
CA LEU A 116 -11.79 -19.97 34.64
C LEU A 116 -12.51 -20.44 33.37
N ALA A 117 -12.36 -19.71 32.26
CA ALA A 117 -12.95 -20.07 30.97
C ALA A 117 -12.42 -21.41 30.44
N ALA A 118 -11.12 -21.68 30.58
CA ALA A 118 -10.51 -22.95 30.19
C ALA A 118 -11.03 -24.14 31.01
N VAL A 119 -11.22 -23.96 32.33
CA VAL A 119 -11.80 -25.00 33.20
C VAL A 119 -13.26 -25.29 32.81
N ILE A 120 -14.06 -24.25 32.55
CA ILE A 120 -15.45 -24.40 32.10
C ILE A 120 -15.49 -25.17 30.77
N LEU A 121 -14.63 -24.82 29.82
CA LEU A 121 -14.55 -25.50 28.53
C LEU A 121 -14.16 -26.97 28.68
N ALA A 122 -13.19 -27.29 29.55
CA ALA A 122 -12.80 -28.67 29.83
C ALA A 122 -13.96 -29.47 30.43
N LEU A 123 -14.71 -28.91 31.37
CA LEU A 123 -15.89 -29.56 31.96
C LEU A 123 -16.99 -29.82 30.91
N ILE A 124 -17.21 -28.89 29.99
CA ILE A 124 -18.17 -29.08 28.89
C ILE A 124 -17.73 -30.24 28.01
N ILE A 125 -16.46 -30.32 27.64
CA ILE A 125 -15.91 -31.41 26.80
C ILE A 125 -16.01 -32.75 27.53
N SER A 126 -15.65 -32.80 28.81
CA SER A 126 -15.74 -34.02 29.63
C SER A 126 -17.17 -34.52 29.79
N ASN A 127 -18.16 -33.63 29.88
CA ASN A 127 -19.57 -34.01 29.95
C ASN A 127 -20.20 -34.35 28.59
N LYS A 128 -19.58 -33.92 27.48
CA LYS A 128 -20.10 -34.10 26.11
C LYS A 128 -19.46 -35.26 25.35
N LEU A 129 -18.56 -36.06 25.93
CA LEU A 129 -18.12 -37.29 25.30
C LEU A 129 -19.19 -38.37 25.52
N PRO A 130 -20.02 -38.70 24.52
CA PRO A 130 -20.83 -39.91 24.59
C PRO A 130 -19.86 -41.08 24.74
N THR A 131 -20.02 -41.86 25.80
CA THR A 131 -19.44 -43.19 25.93
C THR A 131 -19.77 -43.95 24.65
N GLN A 132 -18.79 -44.07 23.78
CA GLN A 132 -18.94 -44.82 22.54
C GLN A 132 -18.95 -46.30 22.94
N ASP A 133 -20.15 -46.86 23.06
CA ASP A 133 -20.35 -48.30 23.24
C ASP A 133 -19.62 -49.03 22.12
N THR A 134 -18.52 -49.67 22.49
CA THR A 134 -17.70 -50.47 21.59
C THR A 134 -18.46 -51.77 21.31
N PRO A 135 -18.89 -52.07 20.07
CA PRO A 135 -19.54 -53.33 19.78
C PRO A 135 -18.53 -54.49 19.83
N PRO A 136 -18.96 -55.70 20.27
CA PRO A 136 -18.07 -56.82 20.52
C PRO A 136 -17.45 -57.39 19.22
N PRO A 137 -16.22 -57.93 19.29
CA PRO A 137 -15.50 -58.45 18.13
C PRO A 137 -16.16 -59.72 17.58
N LYS A 138 -16.62 -59.66 16.33
CA LYS A 138 -17.04 -60.85 15.58
C LYS A 138 -15.83 -61.48 14.90
N THR A 139 -15.45 -62.65 15.42
CA THR A 139 -14.54 -63.62 14.83
C THR A 139 -15.08 -64.14 13.51
N THR A 140 -14.39 -63.91 12.39
CA THR A 140 -14.50 -64.76 11.20
C THR A 140 -13.13 -64.89 10.53
N ILE A 141 -12.67 -66.13 10.48
CA ILE A 141 -11.48 -66.67 9.84
C ILE A 141 -11.75 -66.76 8.33
N THR A 142 -10.76 -66.43 7.46
CA THR A 142 -10.21 -67.29 6.37
C THR A 142 -9.42 -66.46 5.34
N THR A 143 -8.14 -66.83 5.24
CA THR A 143 -6.99 -66.62 4.30
C THR A 143 -7.33 -66.74 2.78
N PRO A 144 -6.40 -66.56 1.79
CA PRO A 144 -4.98 -66.15 1.84
C PRO A 144 -4.47 -65.18 0.73
N SER A 145 -3.20 -64.76 0.90
CA SER A 145 -2.16 -64.65 -0.14
C SER A 145 -1.80 -63.26 -0.72
N THR A 146 -0.49 -63.14 -1.01
CA THR A 146 0.28 -62.03 -1.60
C THR A 146 0.95 -61.15 -0.53
N SER A 147 2.09 -61.51 0.05
CA SER A 147 3.44 -61.73 -0.52
C SER A 147 4.08 -60.47 -1.11
N ALA A 148 5.29 -60.19 -0.59
CA ALA A 148 6.27 -59.14 -0.92
C ALA A 148 5.96 -57.72 -0.39
N LYS A 149 6.91 -56.92 0.11
CA LYS A 149 8.28 -57.04 0.66
C LYS A 149 8.60 -55.63 1.21
N PRO A 150 9.31 -55.46 2.33
CA PRO A 150 9.63 -54.13 2.85
C PRO A 150 10.80 -53.55 2.05
N VAL A 151 10.60 -52.37 1.46
CA VAL A 151 11.68 -51.60 0.82
C VAL A 151 12.02 -50.44 1.73
N GLN A 152 13.26 -50.50 2.18
CA GLN A 152 13.96 -49.54 2.99
C GLN A 152 14.12 -48.21 2.25
N GLU A 153 13.95 -47.17 3.04
CA GLU A 153 14.57 -45.85 2.98
C GLU A 153 16.01 -45.88 2.47
N PRO A 154 16.35 -44.96 1.55
CA PRO A 154 17.66 -44.33 1.61
C PRO A 154 17.52 -42.80 1.65
N GLU A 155 18.01 -42.27 2.76
CA GLU A 155 18.53 -40.92 2.92
C GLU A 155 19.46 -40.57 1.74
N LYS A 156 19.03 -39.64 0.88
CA LYS A 156 19.90 -38.98 -0.10
C LYS A 156 19.82 -37.47 0.11
N LYS A 157 20.78 -36.96 0.88
CA LYS A 157 21.18 -35.54 0.88
C LYS A 157 21.61 -35.16 -0.53
N GLU A 158 20.71 -34.51 -1.26
CA GLU A 158 21.05 -33.80 -2.49
C GLU A 158 21.17 -32.32 -2.14
N VAL A 159 22.42 -31.89 -1.91
CA VAL A 159 22.80 -30.49 -1.85
C VAL A 159 22.62 -29.92 -3.26
N LEU A 160 21.45 -29.35 -3.52
CA LEU A 160 21.20 -28.52 -4.69
C LEU A 160 21.99 -27.22 -4.52
N GLN A 161 23.24 -27.26 -4.98
CA GLN A 161 24.06 -26.09 -5.21
C GLN A 161 23.44 -25.35 -6.42
N LEU A 162 22.52 -24.41 -6.13
CA LEU A 162 22.02 -23.49 -7.15
C LEU A 162 23.17 -22.57 -7.57
N SER A 163 23.75 -22.86 -8.73
CA SER A 163 24.56 -21.90 -9.46
C SER A 163 23.72 -20.65 -9.77
N PRO A 164 24.26 -19.43 -9.61
CA PRO A 164 23.54 -18.21 -9.96
C PRO A 164 23.21 -18.22 -11.46
N PRO A 165 21.98 -17.85 -11.87
CA PRO A 165 21.63 -17.74 -13.27
C PRO A 165 22.49 -16.63 -13.91
N SER A 166 23.31 -17.01 -14.88
CA SER A 166 24.02 -16.07 -15.74
C SER A 166 23.01 -15.11 -16.36
N LEU A 167 23.16 -13.82 -16.08
CA LEU A 167 22.35 -12.78 -16.70
C LEU A 167 22.49 -12.87 -18.23
N PRO A 168 21.39 -12.80 -18.98
CA PRO A 168 21.46 -12.62 -20.43
C PRO A 168 22.15 -11.28 -20.74
N PRO A 169 22.97 -11.21 -21.80
CA PRO A 169 23.57 -9.96 -22.25
C PRO A 169 22.45 -8.95 -22.56
N GLY A 170 22.55 -7.77 -21.94
CA GLY A 170 21.53 -6.73 -22.02
C GLY A 170 21.23 -6.34 -23.47
N PRO A 171 19.95 -6.03 -23.79
CA PRO A 171 19.57 -5.66 -25.14
C PRO A 171 20.32 -4.40 -25.57
N ALA A 172 20.98 -4.53 -26.72
CA ALA A 172 21.56 -3.41 -27.44
C ALA A 172 20.49 -2.32 -27.64
N LYS A 173 20.92 -1.06 -27.48
CA LYS A 173 20.10 0.12 -27.76
C LYS A 173 19.63 0.08 -29.22
N ILE A 174 18.44 -0.46 -29.44
CA ILE A 174 17.70 -0.28 -30.68
C ILE A 174 17.00 1.06 -30.55
N ALA A 175 17.47 2.03 -31.33
CA ALA A 175 16.74 3.27 -31.60
C ALA A 175 15.49 2.90 -32.42
N GLU A 176 14.44 2.47 -31.74
CA GLU A 176 13.16 2.15 -32.36
C GLU A 176 12.33 3.43 -32.46
N ASN A 177 12.31 3.98 -33.67
CA ASN A 177 11.30 4.92 -34.10
C ASN A 177 9.96 4.12 -34.14
N PRO A 178 8.94 4.48 -33.35
CA PRO A 178 7.72 3.67 -33.29
C PRO A 178 7.05 3.66 -34.66
N LEU A 179 7.09 2.50 -35.33
CA LEU A 179 6.27 2.26 -36.51
C LEU A 179 4.78 2.38 -36.10
N PRO A 180 3.94 3.02 -36.93
CA PRO A 180 2.52 3.16 -36.64
C PRO A 180 1.89 1.76 -36.51
N ILE A 181 1.55 1.36 -35.29
CA ILE A 181 0.81 0.11 -35.06
C ILE A 181 -0.51 0.24 -35.84
N PRO A 182 -0.84 -0.71 -36.73
CA PRO A 182 -2.10 -0.70 -37.44
C PRO A 182 -3.23 -0.65 -36.42
N ARG A 183 -4.06 0.39 -36.46
CA ARG A 183 -5.25 0.51 -35.62
C ARG A 183 -6.16 -0.67 -35.95
N VAL A 184 -6.08 -1.73 -35.15
CA VAL A 184 -7.06 -2.81 -35.17
C VAL A 184 -8.40 -2.14 -34.88
N LYS A 185 -9.31 -2.16 -35.86
CA LYS A 185 -10.67 -1.63 -35.68
C LYS A 185 -11.33 -2.47 -34.60
N THR A 186 -11.38 -1.95 -33.38
CA THR A 186 -12.15 -2.55 -32.30
C THR A 186 -13.61 -2.60 -32.76
N PRO A 187 -14.23 -3.80 -32.79
CA PRO A 187 -15.63 -3.91 -33.16
C PRO A 187 -16.49 -3.10 -32.18
N PRO A 188 -17.62 -2.52 -32.64
CA PRO A 188 -18.51 -1.75 -31.79
C PRO A 188 -18.95 -2.60 -30.60
N VAL A 189 -18.58 -2.14 -29.39
CA VAL A 189 -18.92 -2.81 -28.14
C VAL A 189 -20.42 -2.66 -27.94
N GLN A 190 -21.15 -3.77 -27.98
CA GLN A 190 -22.56 -3.76 -27.63
C GLN A 190 -22.70 -3.54 -26.11
N PRO A 191 -23.65 -2.73 -25.65
CA PRO A 191 -23.89 -2.54 -24.22
C PRO A 191 -24.35 -3.89 -23.62
N MET A 192 -23.47 -4.53 -22.85
CA MET A 192 -23.79 -5.75 -22.10
C MET A 192 -24.35 -5.38 -20.73
N THR A 193 -25.29 -6.16 -20.21
CA THR A 193 -25.73 -6.00 -18.82
C THR A 193 -24.63 -6.46 -17.87
N ALA A 194 -24.59 -5.93 -16.63
CA ALA A 194 -23.60 -6.36 -15.63
C ALA A 194 -23.61 -7.87 -15.37
N ARG A 195 -24.78 -8.52 -15.52
CA ARG A 195 -24.94 -9.97 -15.36
C ARG A 195 -24.29 -10.75 -16.51
N ASP A 196 -24.37 -10.23 -17.73
CA ASP A 196 -23.74 -10.84 -18.90
C ASP A 196 -22.21 -10.73 -18.83
N VAL A 197 -21.69 -9.57 -18.39
CA VAL A 197 -20.26 -9.36 -18.13
C VAL A 197 -19.74 -10.37 -17.11
N LEU A 198 -20.47 -10.58 -16.01
CA LEU A 198 -20.10 -11.56 -14.98
C LEU A 198 -20.13 -12.99 -15.52
N ASN A 199 -21.17 -13.36 -16.27
CA ASN A 199 -21.25 -14.68 -16.89
C ASN A 199 -20.12 -14.90 -17.89
N GLN A 200 -19.77 -13.90 -18.70
CA GLN A 200 -18.66 -13.96 -19.64
C GLN A 200 -17.32 -14.14 -18.90
N PHE A 201 -17.12 -13.43 -17.79
CA PHE A 201 -15.93 -13.58 -16.95
C PHE A 201 -15.78 -14.98 -16.35
N LEU A 202 -16.88 -15.54 -15.85
CA LEU A 202 -16.90 -16.88 -15.25
C LEU A 202 -16.72 -18.00 -16.28
N THR A 203 -17.21 -17.79 -17.50
CA THR A 203 -17.11 -18.77 -18.60
C THR A 203 -15.76 -18.72 -19.34
N ALA A 204 -15.03 -17.59 -19.24
CA ALA A 204 -13.69 -17.46 -19.80
C ALA A 204 -12.72 -18.49 -19.18
N LYS A 205 -12.05 -19.24 -20.06
CA LYS A 205 -11.17 -20.37 -19.68
C LYS A 205 -9.72 -19.96 -19.48
N SER A 206 -9.35 -18.77 -19.95
CA SER A 206 -7.97 -18.27 -19.89
C SER A 206 -7.90 -16.93 -19.17
N LEU A 207 -6.74 -16.65 -18.56
CA LEU A 207 -6.49 -15.39 -17.90
C LEU A 207 -6.50 -14.21 -18.89
N GLU A 208 -5.98 -14.42 -20.10
CA GLU A 208 -5.96 -13.43 -21.19
C GLU A 208 -7.38 -13.03 -21.64
N GLU A 209 -8.32 -13.96 -21.60
CA GLU A 209 -9.72 -13.69 -21.93
C GLU A 209 -10.44 -12.95 -20.78
N ARG A 210 -10.08 -13.28 -19.54
CA ARG A 210 -10.58 -12.58 -18.35
C ARG A 210 -10.02 -11.17 -18.20
N SER A 211 -8.74 -10.96 -18.53
CA SER A 211 -8.11 -9.64 -18.44
C SER A 211 -8.80 -8.64 -19.36
N ARG A 212 -9.22 -9.05 -20.57
CA ARG A 212 -9.98 -8.19 -21.49
C ARG A 212 -11.35 -7.76 -20.97
N ILE A 213 -11.94 -8.51 -20.03
CA ILE A 213 -13.22 -8.18 -19.40
C ILE A 213 -13.01 -7.24 -18.20
N LEU A 214 -11.88 -7.38 -17.49
CA LEU A 214 -11.52 -6.56 -16.34
C LEU A 214 -10.84 -5.24 -16.73
N GLU A 215 -10.07 -5.24 -17.80
CA GLU A 215 -9.57 -4.03 -18.43
C GLU A 215 -10.74 -3.33 -19.08
N THR A 216 -11.38 -2.46 -18.32
CA THR A 216 -12.23 -1.42 -18.88
C THR A 216 -11.32 -0.59 -19.80
N GLN A 217 -11.25 -0.96 -21.08
CA GLN A 217 -10.67 -0.13 -22.13
C GLN A 217 -11.62 1.04 -22.40
N THR A 218 -11.96 1.78 -21.35
CA THR A 218 -12.65 3.04 -21.46
C THR A 218 -11.70 3.94 -22.24
N PRO A 219 -12.08 4.39 -23.45
CA PRO A 219 -11.20 5.20 -24.26
C PRO A 219 -10.83 6.46 -23.48
N ALA A 220 -9.61 6.97 -23.69
CA ALA A 220 -9.09 8.11 -22.94
C ALA A 220 -10.01 9.35 -22.99
N SER A 221 -10.80 9.51 -24.07
CA SER A 221 -11.81 10.56 -24.20
C SER A 221 -12.98 10.40 -23.22
N GLU A 222 -13.47 9.17 -23.00
CA GLU A 222 -14.53 8.90 -22.01
C GLU A 222 -14.00 8.99 -20.58
N LEU A 223 -12.75 8.55 -20.36
CA LEU A 223 -12.06 8.77 -19.09
C LEU A 223 -11.91 10.25 -18.77
N ALA A 224 -11.69 11.10 -19.78
CA ALA A 224 -11.59 12.55 -19.60
C ALA A 224 -12.95 13.21 -19.23
N GLU A 225 -14.06 12.61 -19.64
CA GLU A 225 -15.42 13.05 -19.26
C GLU A 225 -15.92 12.43 -17.95
N SER A 226 -15.18 11.45 -17.40
CA SER A 226 -15.52 10.81 -16.13
C SER A 226 -15.45 11.80 -14.98
N CYS A 227 -16.35 11.64 -13.99
CA CYS A 227 -16.27 12.38 -12.73
C CYS A 227 -14.95 12.14 -11.96
N LEU A 228 -14.22 11.06 -12.29
CA LEU A 228 -12.89 10.75 -11.75
C LEU A 228 -11.75 11.45 -12.49
N ALA A 229 -12.01 12.07 -13.65
CA ALA A 229 -11.01 12.81 -14.42
C ALA A 229 -10.64 14.15 -13.76
N GLY A 230 -11.58 14.70 -12.99
CA GLY A 230 -11.39 15.92 -12.23
C GLY A 230 -10.41 15.72 -11.09
N SER A 231 -9.72 16.80 -10.71
CA SER A 231 -9.03 16.85 -9.42
C SER A 231 -10.04 16.60 -8.30
N PHE A 232 -9.81 15.58 -7.48
CA PHE A 232 -10.61 15.35 -6.28
C PHE A 232 -10.60 16.61 -5.41
N PRO A 233 -11.73 16.95 -4.77
CA PRO A 233 -11.74 18.05 -3.81
C PRO A 233 -10.70 17.78 -2.71
N PRO A 234 -10.07 18.82 -2.15
CA PRO A 234 -9.11 18.63 -1.07
C PRO A 234 -9.79 17.90 0.08
N ALA A 235 -9.19 16.79 0.53
CA ALA A 235 -9.69 16.05 1.68
C ALA A 235 -9.49 16.89 2.95
N THR A 236 -10.54 17.02 3.76
CA THR A 236 -10.47 17.73 5.05
C THR A 236 -9.72 16.90 6.08
N ARG A 237 -9.93 15.58 6.04
CA ARG A 237 -9.33 14.64 6.98
C ARG A 237 -9.05 13.32 6.27
N ILE A 238 -7.86 12.78 6.49
CA ILE A 238 -7.48 11.44 6.05
C ILE A 238 -7.06 10.70 7.31
N GLU A 239 -7.83 9.68 7.68
CA GLU A 239 -7.54 8.80 8.81
C GLU A 239 -7.08 7.45 8.27
N ILE A 240 -5.90 7.02 8.70
CA ILE A 240 -5.29 5.76 8.27
C ILE A 240 -5.40 4.78 9.44
N GLU A 241 -6.18 3.71 9.25
CA GLU A 241 -6.31 2.65 10.23
C GLU A 241 -5.58 1.41 9.71
N SER A 242 -4.52 1.00 10.40
CA SER A 242 -3.81 -0.25 10.12
C SER A 242 -4.26 -1.32 11.09
N LYS A 243 -4.81 -2.42 10.57
CA LYS A 243 -5.26 -3.57 11.34
C LYS A 243 -4.45 -4.79 10.96
N GLU A 244 -3.77 -5.38 11.94
CA GLU A 244 -3.07 -6.65 11.74
C GLU A 244 -4.09 -7.79 11.81
N SER A 245 -4.40 -8.39 10.66
CA SER A 245 -5.29 -9.55 10.57
C SER A 245 -4.45 -10.82 10.73
N ARG A 246 -4.76 -11.58 11.79
CA ARG A 246 -4.15 -12.88 12.17
C ARG A 246 -2.63 -12.86 12.41
N ALA A 247 -2.23 -12.98 13.67
CA ALA A 247 -0.83 -13.06 14.10
C ALA A 247 0.03 -14.14 13.44
N LEU A 248 -0.57 -15.15 12.80
CA LEU A 248 0.14 -16.22 12.08
C LEU A 248 0.48 -15.85 10.63
N GLU A 249 -0.30 -14.97 10.00
CA GLU A 249 -0.17 -14.65 8.57
C GLU A 249 0.55 -13.30 8.34
N GLN A 250 0.72 -12.48 9.38
CA GLN A 250 1.34 -11.14 9.30
C GLN A 250 0.74 -10.27 8.19
N ILE A 251 -0.58 -10.37 7.98
CA ILE A 251 -1.27 -9.53 7.01
C ILE A 251 -1.64 -8.22 7.71
N VAL A 252 -1.17 -7.10 7.16
CA VAL A 252 -1.54 -5.75 7.63
C VAL A 252 -2.52 -5.16 6.63
N GLU A 253 -3.79 -5.08 7.03
CA GLU A 253 -4.82 -4.39 6.29
C GLU A 253 -4.70 -2.89 6.62
N THR A 254 -4.62 -2.04 5.60
CA THR A 254 -4.57 -0.58 5.78
C THR A 254 -5.82 0.03 5.16
N TYR A 255 -6.64 0.65 6.00
CA TYR A 255 -7.87 1.32 5.63
C TYR A 255 -7.64 2.84 5.63
N TYR A 256 -8.22 3.51 4.63
CA TYR A 256 -8.18 4.97 4.50
C TYR A 256 -9.60 5.50 4.60
N ALA A 257 -9.92 6.18 5.69
CA ALA A 257 -11.13 6.99 5.79
C ALA A 257 -10.79 8.40 5.31
N VAL A 258 -11.45 8.84 4.24
CA VAL A 258 -11.21 10.15 3.61
C VAL A 258 -12.49 10.96 3.71
N ASP A 259 -12.45 12.02 4.50
CA ASP A 259 -13.55 12.98 4.63
C ASP A 259 -13.34 14.13 3.65
N PHE A 260 -14.36 14.39 2.84
CA PHE A 260 -14.41 15.57 1.98
C PHE A 260 -15.29 16.63 2.62
N PRO A 261 -14.98 17.93 2.45
CA PRO A 261 -15.84 18.98 2.94
C PRO A 261 -17.20 18.88 2.24
N GLU A 262 -18.27 18.98 3.02
CA GLU A 262 -19.63 19.03 2.48
C GLU A 262 -19.72 20.28 1.60
N ILE A 263 -19.74 20.07 0.28
CA ILE A 263 -19.95 21.16 -0.66
C ILE A 263 -21.39 21.59 -0.44
N GLN A 264 -21.59 22.71 0.27
CA GLN A 264 -22.92 23.32 0.40
C GLN A 264 -23.42 23.58 -1.02
N SER A 265 -24.30 22.70 -1.52
CA SER A 265 -24.82 22.85 -2.86
C SER A 265 -25.71 24.08 -2.86
N PRO A 266 -25.46 25.08 -3.71
CA PRO A 266 -26.32 26.24 -3.79
C PRO A 266 -27.57 25.86 -4.60
N PHE A 267 -28.50 25.13 -3.96
CA PHE A 267 -29.82 24.82 -4.51
C PHE A 267 -30.90 25.17 -3.50
#